data_AF-A0A009QF58-F1
#
_entry.id   AF-A0A009QF58-F1
#
_cell.length_a   1.000
_cell.length_b   1.000
_cell.length_c   1.000
_cell.angle_alpha   90.00
_cell.angle_beta   90.00
_cell.angle_gamma   90.00
#
_symmetry.space_group_name_H-M   'P 1'
#
loop_
_entity.id
_entity.type
_entity.pdbx_description
1 polymer ?
#
loop_
_entity_poly.entity_id
_entity_poly.type
_entity_poly.pdbx_seq_one_letter_code
_entity_poly.pdbx_strand_id
1 'polypeptide(L)'
;MRDFNSGDIHGDVQINDNSNNTKYKLLIHCTPEELIQEESHRRALLSDERSRKNRTNFRFFGFAIFLFSIAFFWYLIQGEIDIASLVIGMASVFVAVKTLHAADTPTDFEKRQLLTLQEISTLLRERGVRR
;
A
#
# COMPACT_ATOMS: atom_id res chain seq x y z
N MET A 1 -6.08 3.58 -23.70
CA MET A 1 -7.08 3.57 -24.80
C MET A 1 -6.34 3.98 -26.06
N ARG A 2 -6.32 3.15 -27.10
CA ARG A 2 -5.58 3.40 -28.35
C ARG A 2 -6.63 3.71 -29.40
N ASP A 3 -6.73 4.98 -29.83
CA ASP A 3 -7.70 5.39 -30.84
C ASP A 3 -7.31 4.77 -32.19
N PHE A 4 -8.23 4.00 -32.76
CA PHE A 4 -8.13 3.52 -34.14
C PHE A 4 -8.66 4.63 -35.05
N ASN A 5 -7.76 5.34 -35.72
CA ASN A 5 -8.13 6.25 -36.80
C ASN A 5 -8.30 5.43 -38.09
N SER A 6 -9.43 4.75 -38.23
CA SER A 6 -9.77 4.03 -39.46
C SER A 6 -10.49 4.97 -40.42
N GLY A 7 -9.76 5.52 -41.39
CA GLY A 7 -10.37 6.09 -42.59
C GLY A 7 -11.20 5.04 -43.31
N ASP A 8 -12.34 5.47 -43.86
CA ASP A 8 -13.37 4.75 -44.62
C ASP A 8 -13.05 3.28 -45.01
N ILE A 9 -13.29 2.36 -44.07
CA ILE A 9 -13.15 0.90 -44.29
C ILE A 9 -14.52 0.35 -44.66
N HIS A 10 -14.75 0.10 -45.95
CA HIS A 10 -15.95 -0.58 -46.49
C HIS A 10 -15.85 -2.11 -46.32
N GLY A 11 -15.60 -2.58 -45.09
CA GLY A 11 -15.48 -4.00 -44.77
C GLY A 11 -15.77 -4.25 -43.29
N ASP A 12 -16.34 -5.42 -43.00
CA ASP A 12 -16.71 -5.79 -41.63
C ASP A 12 -15.43 -6.09 -40.83
N VAL A 13 -15.05 -5.18 -39.93
CA VAL A 13 -13.84 -5.33 -39.10
C VAL A 13 -14.19 -6.22 -37.91
N GLN A 14 -13.91 -7.52 -38.02
CA GLN A 14 -13.96 -8.41 -36.86
C GLN A 14 -12.71 -8.21 -36.00
N ILE A 15 -12.81 -7.33 -35.00
CA ILE A 15 -11.81 -7.25 -33.93
C ILE A 15 -12.05 -8.45 -33.01
N ASN A 16 -11.31 -9.53 -33.24
CA ASN A 16 -11.20 -10.61 -32.27
C ASN A 16 -10.26 -10.17 -31.15
N ASP A 17 -10.75 -9.30 -30.27
CA ASP A 17 -10.11 -9.06 -29.00
C ASP A 17 -10.31 -10.33 -28.16
N ASN A 18 -9.28 -11.15 -28.04
CA ASN A 18 -9.29 -12.37 -27.22
C ASN A 18 -9.49 -12.07 -25.71
N SER A 19 -9.84 -10.83 -25.36
CA SER A 19 -10.22 -10.37 -24.02
C SER A 19 -11.41 -11.14 -23.42
N ASN A 20 -12.28 -11.73 -24.25
CA ASN A 20 -13.36 -12.60 -23.78
C ASN A 20 -12.89 -13.98 -23.27
N ASN A 21 -11.66 -14.42 -23.59
CA ASN A 21 -11.04 -15.63 -23.04
C ASN A 21 -10.12 -15.36 -21.84
N THR A 22 -9.80 -14.10 -21.54
CA THR A 22 -9.14 -13.71 -20.28
C THR A 22 -10.14 -13.68 -19.12
N LYS A 23 -10.84 -14.80 -18.91
CA LYS A 23 -11.31 -15.11 -17.56
C LYS A 23 -10.08 -15.21 -16.69
N TYR A 24 -10.10 -14.55 -15.54
CA TYR A 24 -9.05 -14.58 -14.53
C TYR A 24 -8.47 -15.99 -14.41
N LYS A 25 -7.25 -16.16 -14.94
CA LYS A 25 -6.55 -17.45 -14.91
C LYS A 25 -6.12 -17.67 -13.47
N LEU A 26 -6.50 -18.81 -12.90
CA LEU A 26 -6.04 -19.19 -11.56
C LEU A 26 -4.50 -19.25 -11.60
N LEU A 27 -3.85 -18.82 -10.51
CA LEU A 27 -2.37 -18.77 -10.41
C LEU A 27 -1.72 -20.12 -10.72
N ILE A 28 -2.39 -21.21 -10.36
CA ILE A 28 -1.97 -22.59 -10.63
C ILE A 28 -1.87 -22.89 -12.13
N HIS A 29 -2.68 -22.25 -12.97
CA HIS A 29 -2.67 -22.45 -14.42
C HIS A 29 -1.73 -21.50 -15.16
N CYS A 30 -1.27 -20.42 -14.51
CA CYS A 30 -0.35 -19.46 -15.11
C CYS A 30 0.99 -20.11 -15.48
N THR A 31 1.66 -19.65 -16.53
CA THR A 31 3.04 -20.06 -16.83
C THR A 31 4.03 -19.41 -15.85
N PRO A 32 5.28 -19.91 -15.72
CA PRO A 32 6.28 -19.28 -14.87
C PRO A 32 6.52 -17.79 -15.17
N GLU A 33 6.50 -17.40 -16.45
CA GLU A 33 6.70 -16.02 -16.88
C GLU A 33 5.52 -15.13 -16.46
N GLU A 34 4.29 -15.63 -16.64
CA GLU A 34 3.06 -14.97 -16.18
C GLU A 34 3.06 -14.80 -14.65
N LEU A 35 3.55 -15.80 -13.90
CA LEU A 35 3.68 -15.74 -12.43
C LEU A 35 4.68 -14.68 -11.97
N ILE A 36 5.82 -14.55 -12.63
CA ILE A 36 6.83 -13.51 -12.32
C ILE A 36 6.26 -12.12 -12.64
N GLN A 37 5.53 -11.99 -13.76
CA GLN A 37 4.86 -10.73 -14.10
C GLN A 37 3.80 -10.35 -13.07
N GLU A 38 2.95 -11.30 -12.67
CA GLU A 38 1.94 -11.09 -11.62
C GLU A 38 2.60 -10.74 -10.28
N GLU A 39 3.71 -11.40 -9.90
CA GLU A 39 4.48 -11.06 -8.70
C GLU A 39 4.92 -9.59 -8.72
N SER A 40 5.49 -9.13 -9.84
CA SER A 40 5.96 -7.75 -9.99
C SER A 40 4.81 -6.74 -9.90
N HIS A 41 3.68 -7.04 -10.52
CA HIS A 41 2.47 -6.21 -10.48
C HIS A 41 1.90 -6.11 -9.07
N ARG A 42 1.78 -7.23 -8.36
CA ARG A 42 1.28 -7.30 -6.98
C ARG A 42 2.17 -6.57 -5.99
N ARG A 43 3.50 -6.63 -6.19
CA ARG A 43 4.47 -5.84 -5.41
C ARG A 43 4.31 -4.35 -5.66
N ALA A 44 4.09 -3.92 -6.90
CA ALA A 44 3.84 -2.52 -7.22
C ALA A 44 2.57 -1.98 -6.54
N LEU A 45 1.48 -2.76 -6.57
CA LEU A 45 0.25 -2.42 -5.86
C LEU A 45 0.45 -2.28 -4.35
N LEU A 46 1.20 -3.21 -3.74
CA LEU A 46 1.56 -3.14 -2.33
C LEU A 46 2.42 -1.92 -1.99
N SER A 47 3.40 -1.57 -2.83
CA SER A 47 4.22 -0.39 -2.62
C SER A 47 3.41 0.91 -2.74
N ASP A 48 2.47 0.97 -3.67
CA ASP A 48 1.60 2.14 -3.86
C ASP A 48 0.66 2.33 -2.67
N GLU A 49 0.08 1.26 -2.14
CA GLU A 49 -0.78 1.34 -0.96
C GLU A 49 0.01 1.76 0.27
N ARG A 50 1.20 1.18 0.49
CA ARG A 50 2.10 1.59 1.57
C ARG A 50 2.56 3.04 1.42
N SER A 51 2.87 3.48 0.21
CA SER A 51 3.24 4.86 -0.08
C SER A 51 2.11 5.83 0.26
N ARG A 52 0.87 5.49 -0.11
CA ARG A 52 -0.33 6.28 0.23
C ARG A 52 -0.52 6.38 1.75
N LYS A 53 -0.35 5.27 2.47
CA LYS A 53 -0.42 5.22 3.94
C LYS A 53 0.67 6.07 4.58
N ASN A 54 1.91 5.94 4.10
CA ASN A 54 3.05 6.68 4.63
C ASN A 54 2.93 8.19 4.38
N ARG A 55 2.41 8.60 3.21
CA ARG A 55 2.17 10.02 2.90
C ARG A 55 1.21 10.67 3.89
N THR A 56 0.17 9.96 4.29
CA THR A 56 -0.78 10.45 5.30
C THR A 56 -0.11 10.52 6.67
N ASN A 57 0.62 9.48 7.07
CA ASN A 57 1.34 9.46 8.34
C ASN A 57 2.38 10.59 8.44
N PHE A 58 3.11 10.87 7.38
CA PHE A 58 4.11 11.93 7.34
C PHE A 58 3.52 13.33 7.60
N ARG A 59 2.31 13.59 7.09
CA ARG A 59 1.59 14.85 7.36
C ARG A 59 1.24 14.98 8.85
N PHE A 60 0.77 13.90 9.47
CA PHE A 60 0.48 13.90 10.91
C PHE A 60 1.74 14.06 11.76
N PHE A 61 2.86 13.43 11.36
CA PHE A 61 4.16 13.64 12.01
C PHE A 61 4.62 15.10 11.92
N GLY A 62 4.50 15.72 10.75
CA GLY A 62 4.81 17.16 10.60
C GLY A 62 3.97 18.04 11.51
N PHE A 63 2.66 17.77 11.60
CA PHE A 63 1.77 18.49 12.50
C PHE A 63 2.11 18.26 13.99
N ALA A 64 2.46 17.03 14.37
CA ALA A 64 2.87 16.71 15.73
C ALA A 64 4.16 17.45 16.14
N ILE A 65 5.16 17.51 15.25
CA ILE A 65 6.41 18.27 15.49
C ILE A 65 6.13 19.77 15.64
N PHE A 66 5.21 20.30 14.83
CA PHE A 66 4.79 21.70 14.91
C PHE A 66 4.15 22.01 16.27
N LEU A 67 3.21 21.18 16.74
CA LEU A 67 2.60 21.33 18.06
C LEU A 67 3.61 21.20 19.20
N PHE A 68 4.54 20.24 19.10
CA PHE A 68 5.61 20.07 20.09
C PHE A 68 6.51 21.30 20.17
N SER A 69 6.84 21.90 19.02
CA SER A 69 7.62 23.14 18.98
C SER A 69 6.90 24.27 19.72
N ILE A 70 5.60 24.47 19.47
CA ILE A 70 4.79 25.49 20.16
C ILE A 70 4.77 25.24 21.66
N ALA A 71 4.50 24.01 22.09
CA ALA A 71 4.46 23.64 23.49
C ALA A 71 5.82 23.89 24.18
N PHE A 72 6.92 23.60 23.49
CA PHE A 72 8.28 23.86 23.97
C PHE A 72 8.56 25.35 24.15
N PHE A 73 8.21 26.19 23.16
CA PHE A 73 8.36 27.65 23.29
C PHE A 73 7.49 28.21 24.43
N TRP A 74 6.28 27.70 24.58
CA TRP A 74 5.38 28.09 25.66
C TRP A 74 5.96 27.74 27.04
N TYR A 75 6.52 26.53 27.16
CA TYR A 75 7.20 26.08 28.37
C TYR A 75 8.38 26.99 28.76
N LEU A 76 9.21 27.42 27.79
CA LEU A 76 10.32 28.32 28.05
C LEU A 76 9.89 29.69 28.61
N ILE A 77 8.69 30.16 28.24
CA ILE A 77 8.15 31.45 28.73
C ILE A 77 7.59 31.31 30.14
N GLN A 78 6.89 30.21 30.42
CA GLN A 78 6.14 30.05 31.68
C GLN A 78 6.99 29.42 32.80
N GLY A 79 8.02 28.65 32.46
CA GLY A 79 9.05 28.15 33.40
C GLY A 79 8.60 27.06 34.39
N GLU A 80 7.31 26.85 34.58
CA GLU A 80 6.78 25.86 35.53
C GLU A 80 6.07 24.70 34.81
N ILE A 81 6.45 23.47 35.18
CA ILE A 81 5.73 22.25 34.75
C ILE A 81 4.73 21.90 35.84
N ASP A 82 3.44 22.08 35.56
CA ASP A 82 2.39 21.58 36.44
C ASP A 82 2.28 20.05 36.33
N ILE A 83 1.99 19.36 37.43
CA ILE A 83 1.73 17.91 37.47
C ILE A 83 0.62 17.54 36.48
N ALA A 84 -0.39 18.40 36.30
CA ALA A 84 -1.44 18.19 35.30
C ALA A 84 -0.87 18.10 33.87
N SER A 85 0.08 18.97 33.52
CA SER A 85 0.75 18.95 32.21
C SER A 85 1.58 17.68 31.99
N LEU A 86 2.21 17.15 33.05
CA LEU A 86 2.98 15.91 33.01
C LEU A 86 2.06 14.70 32.76
N VAL A 87 0.92 14.64 33.45
CA VAL A 87 -0.08 13.57 33.28
C VAL A 87 -0.67 13.61 31.87
N ILE A 88 -1.03 14.79 31.37
CA ILE A 88 -1.52 14.97 30.00
C ILE A 88 -0.45 14.55 28.98
N GLY A 89 0.81 14.93 29.21
CA GLY A 89 1.95 14.53 28.38
C GLY A 89 2.07 13.01 28.30
N MET A 90 2.06 12.30 29.44
CA MET A 90 2.12 10.84 29.45
C MET A 90 0.92 10.17 28.76
N ALA A 91 -0.30 10.66 28.99
CA ALA A 91 -1.49 10.14 28.32
C ALA A 91 -1.40 10.31 26.80
N SER A 92 -0.88 11.45 26.33
CA SER A 92 -0.69 11.71 24.90
C SER A 92 0.30 10.74 24.24
N VAL A 93 1.41 10.42 24.93
CA VAL A 93 2.39 9.43 24.45
C VAL A 93 1.76 8.04 24.38
N PHE A 94 0.99 7.64 25.39
CA PHE A 94 0.32 6.34 25.39
C PHE A 94 -0.68 6.20 24.23
N VAL A 95 -1.50 7.24 24.00
CA VAL A 95 -2.43 7.29 22.86
C VAL A 95 -1.67 7.24 21.54
N ALA A 96 -0.57 7.98 21.41
CA ALA A 96 0.26 7.97 20.21
C ALA A 96 0.82 6.57 19.92
N VAL A 97 1.35 5.86 20.92
CA VAL A 97 1.88 4.50 20.76
C VAL A 97 0.78 3.53 20.33
N LYS A 98 -0.40 3.57 20.96
CA LYS A 98 -1.54 2.72 20.57
C LYS A 98 -2.03 3.02 19.16
N THR A 99 -2.06 4.29 18.79
CA THR A 99 -2.48 4.73 17.45
C THR A 99 -1.47 4.29 16.40
N LEU A 100 -0.17 4.38 16.69
CA LEU A 100 0.89 3.92 15.79
C LEU A 100 0.83 2.41 15.58
N HIS A 101 0.63 1.65 16.66
CA HIS A 101 0.45 0.20 16.58
C HIS A 101 -0.82 -0.20 15.79
N ALA A 102 -1.92 0.55 15.96
CA ALA A 102 -3.12 0.34 15.15
C ALA A 102 -2.88 0.71 13.68
N ALA A 103 -2.14 1.79 13.43
CA ALA A 103 -1.78 2.21 12.08
C ALA A 103 -0.91 1.16 11.37
N ASP A 104 -0.03 0.45 12.06
CA ASP A 104 0.82 -0.59 11.45
C ASP A 104 0.07 -1.89 11.13
N THR A 105 -1.18 -2.05 11.55
CA THR A 105 -1.96 -3.22 11.16
C THR A 105 -2.18 -3.24 9.64
N PRO A 106 -1.88 -4.37 8.96
CA PRO A 106 -2.03 -4.47 7.51
C PRO A 106 -3.50 -4.49 7.13
N THR A 107 -3.86 -3.78 6.06
CA THR A 107 -5.24 -3.78 5.54
C THR A 107 -5.62 -5.18 5.04
N ASP A 108 -6.91 -5.48 4.96
CA ASP A 108 -7.35 -6.77 4.42
C ASP A 108 -6.94 -6.95 2.95
N PHE A 109 -6.77 -5.86 2.21
CA PHE A 109 -6.18 -5.90 0.88
C PHE A 109 -4.69 -6.26 0.95
N GLU A 110 -3.88 -5.58 1.77
CA GLU A 110 -2.45 -5.89 1.94
C GLU A 110 -2.24 -7.36 2.34
N LYS A 111 -3.05 -7.88 3.26
CA LYS A 111 -3.03 -9.29 3.66
C LYS A 111 -3.28 -10.21 2.47
N ARG A 112 -4.30 -9.92 1.65
CA ARG A 112 -4.60 -10.71 0.45
C ARG A 112 -3.45 -10.68 -0.55
N GLN A 113 -2.86 -9.50 -0.80
CA GLN A 113 -1.72 -9.40 -1.71
C GLN A 113 -0.50 -10.17 -1.19
N LEU A 114 -0.22 -10.14 0.12
CA LEU A 114 0.87 -10.90 0.72
C LEU A 114 0.64 -12.42 0.63
N LEU A 115 -0.58 -12.88 0.87
CA LEU A 115 -0.94 -14.30 0.71
C LEU A 115 -0.77 -14.76 -0.75
N THR A 116 -1.24 -13.94 -1.70
CA THR A 116 -1.04 -14.21 -3.13
C THR A 116 0.43 -14.23 -3.52
N LEU A 117 1.25 -13.31 -3.01
CA LEU A 117 2.70 -13.34 -3.25
C LEU A 117 3.36 -14.60 -2.68
N GLN A 118 2.93 -15.04 -1.50
CA GLN A 118 3.41 -16.28 -0.89
C GLN A 118 3.01 -17.49 -1.74
N GLU A 119 1.78 -17.53 -2.24
CA GLU A 119 1.30 -18.57 -3.14
C GLU A 119 2.12 -18.61 -4.45
N ILE A 120 2.33 -17.46 -5.10
CA ILE A 120 3.17 -17.35 -6.30
C ILE A 120 4.59 -17.86 -6.01
N SER A 121 5.18 -17.47 -4.89
CA SER A 121 6.52 -17.92 -4.51
C SER A 121 6.59 -19.43 -4.30
N THR A 122 5.52 -20.03 -3.76
CA THR A 122 5.41 -21.48 -3.54
C THR A 122 5.28 -22.20 -4.87
N LEU A 123 4.41 -21.72 -5.77
CA LEU A 123 4.24 -22.29 -7.12
C LEU A 123 5.53 -22.20 -7.95
N LEU A 124 6.25 -21.08 -7.89
CA LEU A 124 7.54 -20.93 -8.57
C LEU A 124 8.60 -21.88 -8.00
N ARG A 125 8.53 -22.19 -6.71
CA ARG A 125 9.42 -23.14 -6.04
C ARG A 125 9.10 -24.59 -6.40
N GLU A 126 7.83 -24.97 -6.38
CA GLU A 126 7.36 -26.29 -6.81
C GLU A 126 7.74 -26.60 -8.26
N ARG A 127 7.75 -25.57 -9.12
CA ARG A 127 8.13 -25.68 -10.53
C ARG A 127 9.64 -25.61 -10.77
N GLY A 128 10.46 -25.48 -9.73
CA GLY A 128 11.92 -25.47 -9.83
C GLY A 128 12.53 -24.20 -10.45
N VAL A 129 11.73 -23.15 -10.65
CA VAL A 129 12.18 -21.87 -11.24
C VAL A 129 12.87 -20.98 -10.20
N ARG A 130 12.51 -21.14 -8.91
CA ARG A 130 13.08 -20.41 -7.78
C ARG A 130 13.44 -21.40 -6.66
N ARG A 131 14.64 -21.30 -6.07
CA ARG A 131 15.08 -22.18 -4.96
C ARG A 131 14.68 -21.61 -3.60
#